data_AF-A0A679F4P9-F1
#
_entry.id   AF-A0A679F4P9-F1
#
_cell.length_a   1.000
_cell.length_b   1.000
_cell.length_c   1.000
_cell.angle_alpha   90.00
_cell.angle_beta   90.00
_cell.angle_gamma   90.00
#
_symmetry.space_group_name_H-M   'P 1'
#
loop_
_entity.id
_entity.type
_entity.pdbx_description
1 polymer ?
#
loop_
_entity_poly.entity_id
_entity_poly.type
_entity_poly.pdbx_seq_one_letter_code
_entity_poly.pdbx_strand_id
1 'polypeptide(L)'
;MKIRKFGLAASLGLAALIGPTLARADDRLDQAIYHVNEAITQGGKLHDAGLLSYHADLALEKAEGLQKFKPNPHMAEAIVHIKAAIEEGQANHTEAATKQAKEALSHLEEASKETAQ
;
A
#
# COMPACT_ATOMS: atom_id res chain seq x y z
N MET A 1 -22.68 -25.62 69.86
CA MET A 1 -21.46 -24.83 69.60
C MET A 1 -21.44 -24.44 68.13
N LYS A 2 -21.32 -23.14 67.83
CA LYS A 2 -21.29 -22.57 66.46
C LYS A 2 -19.96 -22.91 65.78
N ILE A 3 -19.99 -23.26 64.49
CA ILE A 3 -18.86 -23.06 63.58
C ILE A 3 -19.39 -22.62 62.22
N ARG A 4 -19.04 -21.37 61.88
CA ARG A 4 -19.27 -20.71 60.60
C ARG A 4 -18.24 -21.22 59.60
N LYS A 5 -18.64 -21.53 58.37
CA LYS A 5 -17.73 -21.63 57.23
C LYS A 5 -18.32 -20.84 56.07
N PHE A 6 -17.66 -19.71 55.79
CA PHE A 6 -17.84 -18.95 54.56
C PHE A 6 -17.26 -19.77 53.41
N GLY A 7 -18.11 -20.21 52.48
CA GLY A 7 -17.68 -20.82 51.23
C GLY A 7 -17.53 -19.74 50.17
N LEU A 8 -16.30 -19.32 49.93
CA LEU A 8 -15.90 -18.47 48.81
C LEU A 8 -16.03 -19.30 47.53
N ALA A 9 -17.13 -19.14 46.79
CA ALA A 9 -17.28 -19.73 45.46
C ALA A 9 -16.67 -18.78 44.43
N ALA A 10 -15.45 -19.10 43.99
CA ALA A 10 -14.82 -18.47 42.84
C ALA A 10 -15.57 -18.86 41.56
N SER A 11 -16.47 -18.00 41.08
CA SER A 11 -17.04 -18.14 39.75
C SER A 11 -16.05 -17.56 38.72
N LEU A 12 -15.32 -18.47 38.06
CA LEU A 12 -14.80 -18.22 36.71
C LEU A 12 -15.97 -17.75 35.83
N GLY A 13 -15.79 -16.65 35.10
CA GLY A 13 -16.86 -16.14 34.25
C GLY A 13 -16.42 -15.04 33.30
N LEU A 14 -15.77 -15.47 32.22
CA LEU A 14 -15.69 -14.80 30.92
C LEU A 14 -14.93 -13.46 30.85
N ALA A 15 -13.61 -13.54 30.68
CA ALA A 15 -12.87 -12.47 30.01
C ALA A 15 -13.31 -12.42 28.55
N ALA A 16 -14.29 -11.56 28.24
CA ALA A 16 -14.56 -11.15 26.86
C ALA A 16 -13.38 -10.32 26.36
N LEU A 17 -12.35 -10.99 25.83
CA LEU A 17 -11.34 -10.38 24.96
C LEU A 17 -12.01 -10.09 23.60
N ILE A 18 -12.99 -9.19 23.61
CA ILE A 18 -13.36 -8.44 22.41
C ILE A 18 -12.46 -7.20 22.45
N GLY A 19 -11.18 -7.41 22.13
CA GLY A 19 -10.35 -6.29 21.70
C GLY A 19 -10.99 -5.70 20.44
N PRO A 20 -10.97 -4.37 20.23
CA PRO A 20 -11.49 -3.82 19.00
C PRO A 20 -10.67 -4.40 17.86
N THR A 21 -11.29 -5.19 16.99
CA THR A 21 -10.75 -5.43 15.64
C THR A 21 -10.89 -4.10 14.91
N LEU A 22 -10.02 -3.15 15.19
CA LEU A 22 -9.80 -2.02 14.31
C LEU A 22 -9.35 -2.65 12.98
N ALA A 23 -10.29 -2.77 12.05
CA ALA A 23 -9.96 -3.02 10.66
C ALA A 23 -9.01 -1.89 10.26
N ARG A 24 -7.72 -2.19 10.17
CA ARG A 24 -6.73 -1.21 9.71
C ARG A 24 -7.12 -0.86 8.28
N ALA A 25 -7.28 0.45 8.02
CA ALA A 25 -7.50 0.91 6.66
C ALA A 25 -6.36 0.37 5.78
N ASP A 26 -6.72 -0.21 4.64
CA ASP A 26 -5.74 -0.72 3.67
C ASP A 26 -5.00 0.48 3.06
N ASP A 27 -3.74 0.65 3.43
CA ASP A 27 -2.89 1.79 3.04
C ASP A 27 -2.08 1.50 1.77
N ARG A 28 -2.32 0.37 1.09
CA ARG A 28 -1.53 -0.02 -0.10
C ARG A 28 -1.65 0.98 -1.25
N LEU A 29 -2.81 1.60 -1.45
CA LEU A 29 -2.97 2.64 -2.48
C LEU A 29 -2.12 3.87 -2.17
N ASP A 30 -2.19 4.36 -0.93
CA ASP A 30 -1.40 5.51 -0.49
C ASP A 30 0.10 5.22 -0.57
N GLN A 31 0.52 4.01 -0.19
CA GLN A 31 1.91 3.58 -0.33
C GLN A 31 2.35 3.48 -1.80
N ALA A 32 1.49 2.98 -2.71
CA ALA A 32 1.80 2.98 -4.15
C ALA A 32 2.00 4.41 -4.68
N ILE A 33 1.11 5.33 -4.34
CA ILE A 33 1.20 6.76 -4.70
C ILE A 33 2.48 7.38 -4.15
N TYR A 34 2.81 7.11 -2.88
CA TYR A 34 4.02 7.61 -2.25
C TYR A 34 5.27 7.15 -3.00
N HIS A 35 5.38 5.85 -3.26
CA HIS A 35 6.55 5.30 -3.95
C HIS A 35 6.66 5.79 -5.40
N VAL A 36 5.55 5.95 -6.13
CA VAL A 36 5.60 6.56 -7.47
C VAL A 36 6.08 8.02 -7.42
N ASN A 37 5.65 8.81 -6.44
CA ASN A 37 6.14 10.18 -6.27
C ASN A 37 7.64 10.26 -5.98
N GLU A 38 8.14 9.35 -5.14
CA GLU A 38 9.58 9.21 -4.91
C GLU A 38 10.28 8.83 -6.21
N ALA A 39 9.77 7.85 -6.98
CA ALA A 39 10.34 7.46 -8.26
C ALA A 39 10.45 8.66 -9.24
N ILE A 40 9.40 9.48 -9.33
CA ILE A 40 9.39 10.72 -10.13
C ILE A 40 10.45 11.72 -9.63
N THR A 41 10.61 11.87 -8.31
CA THR A 41 11.61 12.76 -7.73
C THR A 41 13.03 12.28 -8.05
N GLN A 42 13.28 10.99 -7.88
CA GLN A 42 14.59 10.37 -8.14
C GLN A 42 14.98 10.50 -9.61
N GLY A 43 14.12 10.12 -10.56
CA GLY A 43 14.47 10.23 -11.98
C GLY A 43 14.38 11.65 -12.54
N GLY A 44 13.42 12.44 -12.07
CA GLY A 44 13.16 13.78 -12.62
C GLY A 44 14.10 14.86 -12.07
N LYS A 45 14.29 14.92 -10.75
CA LYS A 45 15.11 15.97 -10.10
C LYS A 45 16.54 15.52 -9.84
N LEU A 46 16.72 14.25 -9.46
CA LEU A 46 18.01 13.72 -9.03
C LEU A 46 18.72 12.92 -10.14
N HIS A 47 18.03 12.66 -11.24
CA HIS A 47 18.51 11.86 -12.38
C HIS A 47 19.01 10.45 -12.01
N ASP A 48 18.48 9.89 -10.93
CA ASP A 48 18.85 8.55 -10.43
C ASP A 48 17.88 7.48 -10.95
N ALA A 49 18.26 6.80 -12.03
CA ALA A 49 17.48 5.72 -12.63
C ALA A 49 17.36 4.50 -11.70
N GLY A 50 18.37 4.24 -10.87
CA GLY A 50 18.41 3.10 -9.96
C GLY A 50 17.40 3.27 -8.82
N LEU A 51 17.43 4.44 -8.16
CA LEU A 51 16.48 4.76 -7.11
C LEU A 51 15.06 4.96 -7.66
N LEU A 52 14.91 5.49 -8.88
CA LEU A 52 13.61 5.48 -9.57
C LEU A 52 13.07 4.05 -9.68
N SER A 53 13.87 3.13 -10.22
CA SER A 53 13.46 1.73 -10.43
C SER A 53 13.11 1.04 -9.11
N TYR A 54 13.91 1.29 -8.07
CA TYR A 54 13.67 0.76 -6.73
C TYR A 54 12.32 1.22 -6.16
N HIS A 55 12.02 2.52 -6.23
CA HIS A 55 10.74 3.03 -5.76
C HIS A 55 9.58 2.55 -6.63
N ALA A 56 9.76 2.44 -7.95
CA ALA A 56 8.74 1.87 -8.82
C ALA A 56 8.43 0.40 -8.49
N ASP A 57 9.44 -0.42 -8.16
CA ASP A 57 9.25 -1.82 -7.73
C ASP A 57 8.44 -1.93 -6.42
N LEU A 58 8.73 -1.07 -5.44
CA LEU A 58 7.94 -0.99 -4.21
C LEU A 58 6.49 -0.58 -4.48
N ALA A 59 6.26 0.38 -5.37
CA ALA A 59 4.91 0.76 -5.79
C ALA A 59 4.17 -0.42 -6.45
N LEU A 60 4.87 -1.18 -7.30
CA LEU A 60 4.31 -2.33 -8.00
C LEU A 60 3.79 -3.39 -7.02
N GLU A 61 4.57 -3.71 -5.99
CA GLU A 61 4.18 -4.68 -4.96
C GLU A 61 2.85 -4.27 -4.30
N LYS A 62 2.69 -2.98 -3.96
CA LYS A 62 1.47 -2.49 -3.31
C LYS A 62 0.30 -2.45 -4.28
N ALA A 63 0.52 -1.99 -5.51
CA ALA A 63 -0.50 -1.91 -6.55
C ALA A 63 -1.02 -3.29 -6.94
N GLU A 64 -0.15 -4.26 -7.24
CA GLU A 64 -0.55 -5.64 -7.55
C GLU A 64 -1.20 -6.33 -6.34
N GLY A 65 -0.68 -6.05 -5.14
CA GLY A 65 -1.27 -6.52 -3.89
C GLY A 65 -2.71 -6.07 -3.76
N LEU A 66 -2.98 -4.77 -3.93
CA LEU A 66 -4.32 -4.21 -3.82
C LEU A 66 -5.24 -4.67 -4.97
N GLN A 67 -4.74 -4.68 -6.21
CA GLN A 67 -5.50 -5.09 -7.40
C GLN A 67 -6.08 -6.51 -7.28
N LYS A 68 -5.35 -7.44 -6.62
CA LYS A 68 -5.83 -8.81 -6.38
C LYS A 68 -7.06 -8.87 -5.49
N PHE A 69 -7.22 -7.95 -4.54
CA PHE A 69 -8.34 -7.94 -3.58
C PHE A 69 -9.45 -6.96 -3.96
N LYS A 70 -9.09 -5.83 -4.56
CA LYS A 70 -10.00 -4.76 -4.95
C LYS A 70 -9.66 -4.31 -6.39
N PRO A 71 -10.08 -5.09 -7.40
CA PRO A 71 -9.78 -4.77 -8.80
C PRO A 71 -10.31 -3.40 -9.19
N ASN A 72 -9.46 -2.60 -9.81
CA ASN A 72 -9.77 -1.28 -10.32
C ASN A 72 -9.11 -1.10 -11.71
N PRO A 73 -9.81 -0.56 -12.72
CA PRO A 73 -9.25 -0.41 -14.07
C PRO A 73 -8.09 0.58 -14.10
N HIS A 74 -8.16 1.69 -13.37
CA HIS A 74 -7.05 2.63 -13.27
C HIS A 74 -5.86 2.03 -12.51
N MET A 75 -6.09 1.24 -11.46
CA MET A 75 -5.01 0.49 -10.81
C MET A 75 -4.31 -0.49 -11.78
N ALA A 76 -5.07 -1.16 -12.67
CA ALA A 76 -4.49 -2.05 -13.68
C ALA A 76 -3.59 -1.28 -14.67
N GLU A 77 -4.05 -0.12 -15.17
CA GLU A 77 -3.23 0.74 -16.04
C GLU A 77 -2.01 1.32 -15.30
N ALA A 78 -2.16 1.72 -14.03
CA ALA A 78 -1.04 2.14 -13.20
C ALA A 78 0.04 1.04 -13.11
N ILE A 79 -0.35 -0.22 -12.90
CA ILE A 79 0.58 -1.37 -12.87
C ILE A 79 1.35 -1.51 -14.18
N VAL A 80 0.71 -1.30 -15.34
CA VAL A 80 1.37 -1.34 -16.65
C VAL A 80 2.45 -0.26 -16.74
N HIS A 81 2.12 0.97 -16.38
CA HIS A 81 3.07 2.08 -16.39
C HIS A 81 4.19 1.93 -15.36
N ILE A 82 3.90 1.40 -14.17
CA ILE A 82 4.92 1.10 -13.17
C ILE A 82 5.94 0.08 -13.71
N LYS A 83 5.47 -1.00 -14.36
CA LYS A 83 6.36 -2.00 -14.99
C LYS A 83 7.24 -1.37 -16.06
N ALA A 84 6.67 -0.53 -16.93
CA ALA A 84 7.43 0.20 -17.93
C ALA A 84 8.47 1.15 -17.30
N ALA A 85 8.12 1.82 -16.19
CA ALA A 85 9.07 2.67 -15.47
C ALA A 85 10.27 1.88 -14.91
N ILE A 86 10.03 0.67 -14.40
CA ILE A 86 11.07 -0.25 -13.92
C ILE A 86 11.97 -0.68 -15.08
N GLU A 87 11.40 -1.13 -16.19
CA GLU A 87 12.15 -1.59 -17.38
C GLU A 87 13.06 -0.47 -17.94
N GLU A 88 12.50 0.72 -18.15
CA GLU A 88 13.25 1.88 -18.64
C GLU A 88 14.32 2.33 -17.64
N GLY A 89 13.99 2.33 -16.34
CA GLY A 89 14.94 2.70 -15.29
C GLY A 89 16.11 1.72 -15.17
N GLN A 90 15.85 0.41 -15.29
CA GLN A 90 16.89 -0.62 -15.33
C GLN A 90 17.76 -0.53 -16.60
N ALA A 91 17.19 -0.04 -17.71
CA ALA A 91 17.93 0.29 -18.93
C ALA A 91 18.68 1.64 -18.84
N ASN A 92 18.64 2.32 -17.68
CA ASN A 92 19.23 3.65 -17.46
C ASN A 92 18.63 4.75 -18.37
N HIS A 93 17.39 4.57 -18.84
CA HIS A 93 16.63 5.55 -19.60
C HIS A 93 15.80 6.45 -18.67
N THR A 94 16.49 7.24 -17.85
CA THR A 94 15.88 7.99 -16.73
C THR A 94 14.68 8.86 -17.14
N GLU A 95 14.74 9.53 -18.28
CA GLU A 95 13.65 10.40 -18.76
C GLU A 95 12.40 9.60 -19.16
N ALA A 96 12.57 8.50 -19.90
CA ALA A 96 11.49 7.61 -20.27
C ALA A 96 10.86 6.95 -19.03
N ALA A 97 11.69 6.48 -18.11
CA ALA A 97 11.26 5.91 -16.83
C ALA A 97 10.45 6.92 -16.01
N THR A 98 10.91 8.18 -15.93
CA THR A 98 10.21 9.25 -15.22
C THR A 98 8.87 9.58 -15.87
N LYS A 99 8.78 9.53 -17.20
CA LYS A 99 7.51 9.71 -17.93
C LYS A 99 6.52 8.61 -17.56
N GLN A 100 6.95 7.35 -17.60
CA GLN A 100 6.10 6.22 -17.22
C GLN A 100 5.63 6.32 -15.76
N ALA A 101 6.50 6.73 -14.83
CA ALA A 101 6.12 6.95 -13.43
C ALA A 101 5.04 8.05 -13.28
N LYS A 102 5.06 9.12 -14.10
CA LYS A 102 4.02 10.17 -14.07
C LYS A 102 2.67 9.66 -14.60
N GLU A 103 2.67 8.86 -15.65
CA GLU A 103 1.43 8.24 -16.17
C GLU A 103 0.84 7.28 -15.11
N ALA A 104 1.69 6.49 -14.44
CA ALA A 104 1.28 5.65 -13.32
C ALA A 104 0.63 6.48 -12.19
N LEU A 105 1.24 7.61 -11.81
CA LEU A 105 0.69 8.47 -10.76
C LEU A 105 -0.72 8.97 -11.11
N SER A 106 -0.92 9.44 -12.35
CA SER A 106 -2.22 9.91 -12.80
C SER A 106 -3.30 8.84 -12.62
N HIS A 107 -2.98 7.59 -12.96
CA HIS A 107 -3.91 6.48 -12.78
C HIS A 107 -4.14 6.09 -11.32
N LEU A 108 -3.10 6.13 -10.47
CA LEU A 108 -3.27 5.88 -9.03
C LEU A 108 -4.15 6.95 -8.36
N GLU A 109 -4.04 8.21 -8.78
CA GLU A 109 -4.89 9.29 -8.29
C GLU A 109 -6.36 9.10 -8.69
N GLU A 110 -6.65 8.64 -9.90
CA GLU A 110 -8.01 8.28 -10.30
C GLU A 110 -8.54 7.08 -9.50
N ALA A 111 -7.73 6.03 -9.31
CA ALA A 111 -8.10 4.91 -8.44
C ALA A 111 -8.42 5.40 -7.01
N SER A 112 -7.66 6.36 -6.47
CA SER A 112 -7.91 6.96 -5.15
C SER A 112 -9.27 7.64 -5.09
N LYS A 113 -9.59 8.49 -6.06
CA LYS A 113 -10.89 9.18 -6.16
C LYS A 113 -12.06 8.21 -6.25
N GLU A 114 -11.91 7.10 -6.96
CA GLU A 114 -12.95 6.06 -7.07
C GLU A 114 -13.12 5.28 -5.76
N THR A 115 -12.03 5.05 -5.01
CA THR A 115 -12.13 4.34 -3.72
C THR A 115 -12.68 5.19 -2.57
N ALA A 116 -12.68 6.52 -2.71
CA ALA A 116 -13.21 7.46 -1.73
C ALA A 116 -14.73 7.73 -1.87
N GLN A 117 -15.37 7.18 -2.92
CA GLN A 117 -16.80 7.26 -3.19
C GLN A 117 -17.54 6.02 -2.65
#